data_AF-A0A2J8MBU2-F1
#
_entry.id   AF-A0A2J8MBU2-F1
#
_cell.length_a   1.000
_cell.length_b   1.000
_cell.length_c   1.000
_cell.angle_alpha   90.00
_cell.angle_beta   90.00
_cell.angle_gamma   90.00
#
_symmetry.space_group_name_H-M   'P 1'
#
loop_
_entity.id
_entity.type
_entity.pdbx_description
1 polymer ?
#
loop_
_entity_poly.entity_id
_entity_poly.type
_entity_poly.pdbx_seq_one_letter_code
_entity_poly.pdbx_strand_id
1 'polypeptide(L)' 'MNRRRKFLLASVLALQNSSFIYPSCQKCFSRIILVSKRSDCPKCGSTGESGNANYRYKLSLKVAESNKLFVITVFG' A
#
# COMPACT_ATOMS: atom_id res chain seq x y z
N MET A 1 -8.96 16.34 -13.55
CA MET A 1 -9.44 16.11 -12.18
C MET A 1 -10.95 15.87 -12.27
N ASN A 2 -11.48 14.70 -11.88
CA ASN A 2 -12.94 14.50 -11.92
C ASN A 2 -13.60 15.25 -10.75
N ARG A 3 -14.92 15.53 -10.79
CA ARG A 3 -15.61 16.24 -9.71
C ARG A 3 -15.51 15.57 -8.33
N ARG A 4 -15.06 14.32 -8.24
CA ARG A 4 -14.87 13.56 -6.99
C ARG A 4 -13.44 13.65 -6.42
N ARG A 5 -12.48 14.16 -7.18
CA ARG A 5 -11.07 14.28 -6.77
C ARG A 5 -10.75 15.75 -6.51
N LYS A 6 -10.05 16.03 -5.41
CA LYS A 6 -9.59 17.36 -5.01
C LYS A 6 -8.09 17.32 -4.80
N PHE A 7 -7.38 18.37 -5.20
CA PHE A 7 -6.00 18.58 -4.75
C PHE A 7 -5.99 18.95 -3.27
N LEU A 8 -5.06 18.36 -2.52
CA LEU A 8 -4.91 18.59 -1.10
C LEU A 8 -3.49 19.10 -0.85
N LEU A 9 -3.37 20.36 -0.40
CA LEU A 9 -2.09 20.91 0.05
C LEU A 9 -2.04 20.71 1.56
N ALA A 10 -1.41 19.62 2.01
CA ALA A 10 -1.42 19.24 3.41
C ALA A 10 -0.04 18.84 3.92
N SER A 11 0.16 19.02 5.23
CA SER A 11 1.32 18.52 5.96
C SER A 11 1.03 17.13 6.53
N VAL A 12 2.02 16.24 6.50
CA VAL A 12 1.93 14.92 7.14
C VAL A 12 2.15 15.09 8.64
N LEU A 13 1.21 14.59 9.46
CA LEU A 13 1.29 14.67 10.91
C LEU A 13 1.72 13.35 11.55
N ALA A 14 1.21 12.22 11.05
CA ALA A 14 1.51 10.92 11.64
C ALA A 14 1.25 9.76 10.66
N LEU A 15 2.01 8.68 10.81
CA LEU A 15 1.66 7.37 10.28
C LEU A 15 0.65 6.71 11.24
N GLN A 16 -0.45 6.18 10.70
CA GLN A 16 -1.56 5.63 11.49
C GLN A 16 -1.52 4.11 11.62
N ASN A 17 -0.73 3.40 10.81
CA ASN A 17 -0.68 1.95 10.77
C ASN A 17 0.70 1.40 11.14
N SER A 18 0.71 0.34 11.95
CA SER A 18 1.91 -0.43 12.28
C SER A 18 2.36 -1.33 11.12
N SER A 19 1.42 -1.83 10.31
CA SER A 19 1.70 -2.59 9.08
C SER A 19 1.52 -1.70 7.86
N PHE A 20 2.64 -1.15 7.36
CA PHE A 20 2.68 -0.23 6.22
C PHE A 20 3.30 -0.83 4.96
N ILE A 21 3.71 -2.10 5.01
CA ILE A 21 4.18 -2.86 3.85
C ILE A 21 3.33 -4.11 3.65
N TYR A 22 3.17 -4.52 2.41
CA TYR A 22 2.55 -5.80 2.05
C TYR A 22 3.37 -6.52 0.99
N PRO A 23 3.44 -7.86 1.04
CA PRO A 23 4.12 -8.63 0.02
C PRO A 23 3.32 -8.56 -1.28
N SER A 24 4.03 -8.37 -2.39
CA SER A 24 3.50 -8.09 -3.71
C SER A 24 4.14 -8.96 -4.78
N CYS A 25 3.37 -9.23 -5.83
CA CYS A 25 3.82 -10.01 -6.97
C CYS A 25 4.80 -9.19 -7.81
N GLN A 26 5.95 -9.78 -8.15
CA GLN A 26 6.92 -9.20 -9.09
C GLN A 26 6.32 -8.87 -10.46
N LYS A 27 5.34 -9.66 -10.91
CA LYS A 27 4.76 -9.56 -12.26
C LYS A 27 3.61 -8.57 -12.37
N CYS A 28 2.69 -8.56 -11.39
CA CYS A 28 1.46 -7.75 -11.48
C CYS A 28 1.23 -6.82 -10.29
N PHE A 29 2.20 -6.72 -9.38
CA PHE A 29 2.21 -5.85 -8.19
C PHE A 29 1.05 -6.04 -7.21
N SER A 30 0.21 -7.05 -7.43
CA SER A 30 -0.91 -7.35 -6.56
C SER A 30 -0.42 -8.10 -5.32
N ARG A 31 -1.17 -7.99 -4.23
CA ARG A 31 -0.84 -8.68 -2.99
C ARG A 31 -0.73 -10.18 -3.22
N ILE A 32 0.32 -10.79 -2.67
CA ILE A 32 0.56 -12.25 -2.71
C ILE A 32 0.27 -12.87 -1.34
N ILE A 33 -0.02 -14.17 -1.36
CA ILE A 33 -0.16 -15.01 -0.17
C ILE A 33 1.19 -15.67 0.07
N LEU A 34 1.73 -15.54 1.28
CA LEU A 34 2.96 -16.21 1.69
C LEU A 34 2.59 -17.45 2.51
N VAL A 35 3.00 -18.63 2.05
CA VAL A 35 2.78 -19.90 2.74
C VAL A 35 4.13 -20.55 2.97
N SER A 36 4.64 -20.44 4.20
CA SER A 36 5.96 -20.97 4.59
C SER A 36 7.07 -20.49 3.64
N LYS A 37 7.59 -21.37 2.77
CA LYS A 37 8.65 -21.09 1.79
C LYS A 37 8.15 -20.69 0.40
N ARG A 38 6.83 -20.62 0.19
CA ARG A 38 6.22 -20.32 -1.12
C ARG A 38 5.42 -19.02 -1.09
N SER A 39 5.29 -18.43 -2.27
CA SER A 39 4.42 -17.28 -2.53
C SER A 39 3.50 -17.58 -3.69
N ASP A 40 2.24 -17.20 -3.55
CA ASP A 40 1.21 -17.40 -4.57
C ASP A 40 0.51 -16.08 -4.87
N CYS A 41 0.42 -15.73 -6.16
CA CYS A 41 -0.34 -14.57 -6.61
C CYS A 41 -1.74 -14.99 -7.07
N PRO A 42 -2.80 -14.64 -6.32
CA PRO A 42 -4.17 -15.02 -6.70
C PRO A 42 -4.66 -14.32 -7.97
N LYS A 43 -4.02 -13.21 -8.37
CA LYS A 43 -4.45 -12.44 -9.54
C LYS A 43 -3.90 -12.98 -10.87
N CYS A 44 -2.62 -13.36 -10.91
CA CYS A 44 -1.97 -13.78 -12.15
C CYS A 44 -1.41 -15.21 -12.12
N GLY A 45 -1.62 -15.94 -11.03
CA GLY A 45 -1.17 -17.33 -10.86
C GLY A 45 0.34 -17.50 -10.71
N SER A 46 1.11 -16.41 -10.57
CA SER A 46 2.55 -16.52 -10.37
C SER A 46 2.87 -17.12 -9.01
N THR A 47 3.69 -18.16 -9.02
CA THR A 47 4.23 -18.81 -7.83
C THR A 47 5.71 -18.48 -7.67
N GLY A 48 6.23 -18.48 -6.45
CA GLY A 48 7.65 -18.25 -6.19
C GLY A 48 8.07 -18.66 -4.80
N GLU A 49 9.33 -18.41 -4.44
CA GLU A 49 9.82 -18.62 -3.08
C GLU A 49 9.52 -17.40 -2.20
N SER A 50 9.19 -17.62 -0.92
CA SER A 50 8.77 -16.55 -0.01
C SER A 50 9.88 -15.53 0.29
N GLY A 51 11.15 -15.96 0.22
CA GLY A 51 12.33 -15.08 0.38
C GLY A 51 12.49 -14.03 -0.71
N ASN A 52 11.86 -14.21 -1.88
CA ASN A 52 11.95 -13.30 -3.04
C ASN A 52 10.71 -12.40 -3.21
N ALA A 53 9.87 -12.31 -2.16
CA ALA A 53 8.70 -11.45 -2.17
C ALA A 53 9.12 -9.96 -2.23
N ASN A 54 8.63 -9.22 -3.23
CA ASN A 54 8.73 -7.76 -3.23
C ASN A 54 7.75 -7.19 -2.20
N TYR A 55 8.13 -6.10 -1.53
CA TYR A 55 7.24 -5.39 -0.64
C TYR A 55 6.83 -4.05 -1.23
N ARG A 56 5.56 -3.69 -1.08
CA ARG A 56 5.00 -2.40 -1.49
C ARG A 56 4.39 -1.69 -0.30
N TYR A 57 4.43 -0.36 -0.34
CA TYR A 57 3.87 0.47 0.71
C TYR A 57 2.33 0.52 0.62
N LYS A 58 1.69 0.50 1.80
CA LYS A 58 0.31 0.92 2.04
C LYS A 58 0.35 1.81 3.27
N LEU A 59 0.70 3.07 3.09
CA LEU A 59 0.85 4.04 4.18
C LEU A 59 -0.51 4.66 4.49
N SER A 60 -0.99 4.51 5.71
CA SER A 60 -2.15 5.25 6.21
C SER A 60 -1.65 6.48 6.94
N LEU A 61 -1.87 7.66 6.38
CA LEU A 61 -1.32 8.91 6.89
C LEU A 61 -2.42 9.81 7.44
N LYS A 62 -2.17 10.41 8.60
CA LYS A 62 -2.93 11.55 9.09
C LYS A 62 -2.27 12.81 8.57
N VAL A 63 -3.04 13.63 7.87
CA VAL A 63 -2.56 14.88 7.25
C VAL A 63 -3.45 16.05 7.63
N ALA A 64 -2.93 17.27 7.57
CA ALA A 64 -3.66 18.50 7.88
C ALA A 64 -3.58 19.51 6.75
N GLU A 65 -4.73 20.06 6.35
CA GLU A 65 -4.85 21.24 5.47
C GLU A 65 -5.59 22.33 6.26
N SER A 66 -4.90 23.41 6.59
CA SER A 66 -5.40 24.49 7.45
C SER A 66 -5.97 23.94 8.77
N ASN A 67 -7.29 24.01 8.97
CA ASN A 67 -7.98 23.58 10.19
C ASN A 67 -8.69 22.23 10.05
N LYS A 68 -8.37 21.45 9.01
CA LYS A 68 -9.01 20.17 8.70
C LYS A 68 -8.00 19.03 8.74
N LEU A 69 -8.42 17.92 9.32
CA LEU A 69 -7.67 16.68 9.37
C LEU A 69 -8.24 15.67 8.38
N PHE A 70 -7.35 14.94 7.71
CA PHE A 70 -7.71 13.88 6.78
C PHE A 70 -6.90 12.63 7.09
N VAL A 71 -7.50 11.48 6.80
CA VAL A 71 -6.81 10.21 6.73
C VAL A 71 -6.73 9.81 5.27
N ILE A 72 -5.52 9.65 4.75
CA ILE A 72 -5.26 9.26 3.36
C ILE A 72 -4.47 7.97 3.31
N THR A 73 -4.64 7.17 2.26
CA THR A 73 -3.81 5.99 2.01
C THR A 73 -2.95 6.22 0.77
N VAL A 74 -1.64 6.05 0.91
CA VAL A 74 -0.67 6.10 -0.20
C VAL A 74 -0.23 4.67 -0.51
N PHE A 75 -0.39 4.27 -1.77
CA PHE A 75 0.07 2.98 -2.28
C PHE A 75 1.36 3.18 -3.07
N GLY A 76 2.38 2.40 -2.71
CA GLY A 76 3.62 2.26 -3.49
C GLY A 76 3.44 1.31 -4.65
#